data_AF-S2FQ33-F1
#
_entry.id   AF-S2FQ33-F1
#
_cell.length_a   1.000
_cell.length_b   1.000
_cell.length_c   1.000
_cell.angle_alpha   90.00
_cell.angle_beta   90.00
_cell.angle_gamma   90.00
#
_symmetry.space_group_name_H-M   'P 1'
#
loop_
_entity.id
_entity.type
_entity.pdbx_description
1 polymer ?
#
loop_
_entity_poly.entity_id
_entity_poly.type
_entity_poly.pdbx_seq_one_letter_code
_entity_poly.pdbx_strand_id
1 'polypeptide(L)' 'MEEIIEDHAREHVANPALSEEQRNKGVEELLEAIRRYSK' A
#
# COMPACT_ATOMS: atom_id res chain seq x y z
N MET A 1 0.91 -10.83 8.36
CA MET A 1 0.45 -9.42 8.36
C MET A 1 1.54 -8.52 7.82
N GLU A 2 2.77 -8.61 8.31
CA GLU A 2 3.92 -7.88 7.73
C GLU A 2 4.15 -8.23 6.26
N GLU A 3 4.13 -9.51 5.88
CA GLU A 3 4.24 -9.92 4.45
C GLU A 3 3.15 -9.29 3.57
N ILE A 4 1.91 -9.17 4.07
CA ILE A 4 0.80 -8.58 3.31
C ILE A 4 1.01 -7.06 3.11
N ILE A 5 1.54 -6.37 4.12
CA ILE A 5 1.87 -4.94 4.04
C ILE A 5 3.03 -4.71 3.08
N GLU A 6 4.05 -5.59 3.12
CA GLU A 6 5.23 -5.51 2.28
C GLU A 6 4.90 -5.76 0.80
N ASP A 7 4.11 -6.79 0.50
CA ASP A 7 3.66 -7.09 -0.85
C ASP A 7 2.80 -5.95 -1.41
N HIS A 8 1.84 -5.43 -0.63
CA HIS A 8 1.03 -4.29 -1.03
C HIS A 8 1.88 -3.04 -1.31
N ALA A 9 2.87 -2.76 -0.45
CA ALA A 9 3.79 -1.65 -0.65
C ALA A 9 4.59 -1.80 -1.95
N ARG A 10 5.03 -3.00 -2.32
CA ARG A 10 5.74 -3.23 -3.58
C ARG A 10 4.83 -3.12 -4.81
N GLU A 11 3.68 -3.76 -4.76
CA GLU A 11 2.81 -3.90 -5.94
C GLU A 11 1.97 -2.65 -6.22
N HIS A 12 1.53 -1.95 -5.18
CA HIS A 12 0.55 -0.86 -5.29
C HIS A 12 1.10 0.53 -4.95
N VAL A 13 2.32 0.62 -4.38
CA VAL A 13 2.95 1.91 -4.05
C VAL A 13 4.26 2.10 -4.81
N ALA A 14 5.20 1.17 -4.68
CA ALA A 14 6.55 1.31 -5.21
C ALA A 14 6.68 0.93 -6.69
N ASN A 15 5.69 0.27 -7.28
CA ASN A 15 5.75 -0.18 -8.66
C ASN A 15 5.84 1.04 -9.62
N PRO A 16 6.93 1.15 -10.42
CA PRO A 16 7.14 2.30 -11.30
C PRO A 16 6.20 2.32 -12.50
N ALA A 17 5.52 1.20 -12.82
CA ALA A 17 4.54 1.14 -13.89
C ALA A 17 3.18 1.75 -13.53
N LEU A 18 2.96 2.11 -12.26
CA LEU A 18 1.72 2.71 -11.80
C LEU A 18 1.61 4.18 -12.20
N SER A 19 0.40 4.58 -12.59
CA SER A 19 0.05 5.99 -12.66
C SER A 19 0.06 6.63 -11.27
N GLU A 20 0.12 7.95 -11.23
CA GLU A 20 0.01 8.70 -9.98
C GLU A 20 -1.29 8.40 -9.22
N GLU A 21 -2.41 8.30 -9.94
CA GLU A 21 -3.71 7.95 -9.36
C GLU A 21 -3.70 6.56 -8.72
N GLN A 22 -3.12 5.57 -9.42
CA GLN A 22 -3.00 4.20 -8.89
C GLN A 22 -2.12 4.15 -7.65
N ARG A 23 -0.99 4.87 -7.67
CA ARG A 23 -0.08 4.96 -6.52
C ARG A 23 -0.75 5.62 -5.32
N ASN A 24 -1.47 6.72 -5.54
CA ASN A 24 -2.18 7.43 -4.48
C ASN A 24 -3.25 6.54 -3.83
N LYS A 25 -4.00 5.79 -4.64
CA LYS A 25 -4.96 4.81 -4.13
C LYS A 25 -4.28 3.72 -3.29
N GLY A 26 -3.17 3.15 -3.77
CA GLY A 26 -2.42 2.13 -3.05
C GLY A 26 -1.86 2.63 -1.71
N VAL A 27 -1.46 3.89 -1.62
CA VAL A 27 -1.00 4.53 -0.37
C VAL A 27 -2.14 4.66 0.64
N GLU A 28 -3.32 5.11 0.21
CA GLU A 28 -4.49 5.23 1.10
C GLU A 28 -4.88 3.86 1.69
N GLU A 29 -4.92 2.82 0.86
CA GLU A 29 -5.21 1.44 1.29
C GLU A 29 -4.17 0.93 2.29
N LEU A 30 -2.88 1.21 2.05
CA LEU A 30 -1.79 0.83 2.94
C LEU A 30 -1.90 1.53 4.31
N LEU A 31 -2.22 2.83 4.32
CA LEU A 31 -2.40 3.59 5.56
C LEU A 31 -3.61 3.10 6.36
N GLU A 32 -4.70 2.72 5.70
CA GLU A 32 -5.86 2.12 6.36
C GLU A 32 -5.49 0.80 7.04
N ALA A 33 -4.78 -0.08 6.33
CA ALA A 33 -4.33 -1.35 6.88
C ALA A 33 -3.43 -1.15 8.11
N ILE A 34 -2.44 -0.26 8.03
CA ILE A 34 -1.57 0.07 9.18
C ILE A 34 -2.42 0.55 10.37
N ARG A 35 -3.33 1.51 10.17
CA ARG A 35 -4.21 2.02 11.25
C ARG A 35 -5.08 0.94 11.88
N ARG A 36 -5.54 -0.02 11.08
CA ARG A 36 -6.39 -1.13 11.54
C ARG A 36 -5.64 -2.11 12.44
N TYR A 37 -4.36 -2.35 12.16
CA TYR A 37 -3.55 -3.37 12.82
C TYR A 37 -2.49 -2.82 13.79
N SER A 38 -2.32 -1.49 13.87
CA SER A 38 -1.50 -0.82 14.89
C SER A 38 -2.20 -0.68 16.25
N LYS A 39 -3.41 -1.21 16.42
CA LYS A 39 -4.13 -1.25 17.71
C LYS A 39 -3.95 -2.57 18.43
#